data_AF-A0A969PHQ2-F1
#
_entry.id   AF-A0A969PHQ2-F1
#
_cell.length_a   1.000
_cell.length_b   1.000
_cell.length_c   1.000
_cell.angle_alpha   90.00
_cell.angle_beta   90.00
_cell.angle_gamma   90.00
#
_symmetry.space_group_name_H-M   'P 1'
#
loop_
_entity.id
_entity.type
_entity.pdbx_description
1 polymer ?
#
loop_
_entity_poly.entity_id
_entity_poly.type
_entity_poly.pdbx_seq_one_letter_code
_entity_poly.pdbx_strand_id
1 'polypeptide(L)'
;MTPPKDQRLPLSQQSVFYQVVYPAGWKEAGLKTPHCNPCDHANEGYTTPTDIHDRVATRPEMRERRGFSVEPSYTGDPNVDAKIKSAYLAKLPAKSATQVNQLLAARRSDGKAIAKVEDLGFYFFSDITRL
;
A
#
# COMPACT_ATOMS: atom_id res chain seq x y z
N MET A 1 0.15 20.79 5.47
CA MET A 1 -1.08 21.47 5.92
C MET A 1 -2.26 20.57 5.61
N THR A 2 -3.03 20.18 6.60
CA THR A 2 -4.29 19.44 6.39
C THR A 2 -5.35 20.45 5.96
N PRO A 3 -6.06 20.26 4.83
CA PRO A 3 -7.14 21.15 4.44
C PRO A 3 -8.21 21.19 5.55
N PRO A 4 -8.88 22.34 5.77
CA PRO A 4 -10.06 22.43 6.62
C PRO A 4 -11.07 21.32 6.27
N LYS A 5 -11.74 20.74 7.27
CA LYS A 5 -12.71 19.62 7.07
C LYS A 5 -13.84 19.98 6.09
N ASP A 6 -14.12 21.26 6.01
CA ASP A 6 -15.09 22.01 5.21
C ASP A 6 -14.66 22.23 3.74
N GLN A 7 -13.44 21.82 3.36
CA GLN A 7 -12.96 21.78 1.97
C GLN A 7 -12.78 20.35 1.42
N ARG A 8 -13.12 19.32 2.19
CA ARG A 8 -13.01 17.93 1.74
C ARG A 8 -14.10 17.63 0.73
N LEU A 9 -13.72 17.08 -0.42
CA LEU A 9 -14.70 16.57 -1.37
C LEU A 9 -15.56 15.48 -0.69
N PRO A 10 -16.85 15.33 -1.04
CA PRO A 10 -17.67 14.20 -0.60
C PRO A 10 -16.95 12.86 -0.82
N LEU A 11 -17.21 11.83 0.00
CA LEU A 11 -16.55 10.51 -0.13
C LEU A 11 -16.70 9.90 -1.55
N SER A 12 -17.80 10.19 -2.25
CA SER A 12 -18.04 9.80 -3.65
C SER A 12 -17.12 10.51 -4.67
N GLN A 13 -16.44 11.56 -4.25
CA GLN A 13 -15.49 12.38 -4.99
C GLN A 13 -14.06 12.28 -4.41
N GLN A 14 -13.81 11.36 -3.49
CA GLN A 14 -12.46 11.06 -3.02
C GLN A 14 -11.93 9.81 -3.75
N SER A 15 -10.69 9.86 -4.25
CA SER A 15 -9.98 8.63 -4.61
C SER A 15 -9.31 8.05 -3.38
N VAL A 16 -9.09 6.74 -3.39
CA VAL A 16 -8.16 6.09 -2.48
C VAL A 16 -6.81 5.97 -3.16
N PHE A 17 -5.75 6.22 -2.41
CA PHE A 17 -4.39 5.85 -2.75
C PHE A 17 -3.94 4.77 -1.78
N TYR A 18 -3.52 3.62 -2.30
CA TYR A 18 -2.88 2.56 -1.54
C TYR A 18 -1.37 2.58 -1.80
N GLN A 19 -0.58 2.63 -0.73
CA GLN A 19 0.78 2.14 -0.73
C GLN A 19 0.75 0.64 -0.41
N VAL A 20 1.21 -0.21 -1.33
CA VAL A 20 1.26 -1.67 -1.10
C VAL A 20 2.69 -2.05 -0.75
N VAL A 21 2.94 -2.32 0.52
CA VAL A 21 4.28 -2.49 1.09
C VAL A 21 4.88 -3.85 0.76
N TYR A 22 6.14 -3.87 0.31
CA TYR A 22 6.86 -5.10 0.03
C TYR A 22 7.56 -5.57 1.30
N PRO A 23 7.26 -6.78 1.81
CA PRO A 23 7.93 -7.30 3.00
C PRO A 23 9.39 -7.64 2.73
N ALA A 24 10.19 -7.77 3.79
CA ALA A 24 11.55 -8.31 3.68
C ALA A 24 11.57 -9.64 2.90
N GLY A 25 12.60 -9.88 2.08
CA GLY A 25 12.68 -11.07 1.22
C GLY A 25 12.04 -10.92 -0.16
N TRP A 26 11.53 -9.74 -0.53
CA TRP A 26 10.84 -9.52 -1.81
C TRP A 26 11.76 -9.66 -3.03
N LYS A 27 13.03 -9.25 -2.92
CA LYS A 27 14.01 -9.38 -4.01
C LYS A 27 14.33 -10.84 -4.30
N GLU A 28 14.49 -11.62 -3.25
CA GLU A 28 14.73 -13.06 -3.28
C GLU A 28 13.53 -13.81 -3.87
N ALA A 29 12.32 -13.27 -3.71
CA ALA A 29 11.11 -13.75 -4.38
C ALA A 29 11.02 -13.36 -5.86
N GLY A 30 12.04 -12.72 -6.43
CA GLY A 30 12.11 -12.34 -7.85
C GLY A 30 11.28 -11.11 -8.22
N LEU A 31 10.74 -10.38 -7.23
CA LEU A 31 10.00 -9.16 -7.49
C LEU A 31 10.95 -8.03 -7.90
N LYS A 32 10.55 -7.24 -8.90
CA LYS A 32 11.30 -6.07 -9.34
C LYS A 32 11.13 -4.92 -8.35
N THR A 33 12.11 -4.02 -8.30
CA THR A 33 12.02 -2.80 -7.48
C THR A 33 10.72 -2.05 -7.81
N PRO A 34 9.89 -1.72 -6.80
CA PRO A 34 8.69 -0.95 -7.05
C PRO A 34 9.02 0.42 -7.66
N HIS A 35 8.07 0.97 -8.42
CA HIS A 35 8.29 2.11 -9.33
C HIS A 35 8.59 3.46 -8.63
N CYS A 36 8.68 3.50 -7.30
CA CYS A 36 8.98 4.72 -6.57
C CYS A 36 10.40 4.71 -6.01
N ASN A 37 11.33 5.22 -6.81
CA ASN A 37 12.63 5.66 -6.34
C ASN A 37 12.77 7.17 -6.63
N PRO A 38 13.11 8.03 -5.66
CA PRO A 38 13.23 7.75 -4.23
C PRO A 38 11.88 7.92 -3.53
N CYS A 39 11.35 6.82 -2.99
CA CYS A 39 10.42 6.89 -1.86
C CYS A 39 11.17 7.10 -0.52
N ASP A 40 12.49 7.29 -0.58
CA ASP A 40 13.31 7.83 0.50
C ASP A 40 12.94 9.31 0.76
N HIS A 41 11.74 9.50 1.32
CA HIS A 41 11.20 10.83 1.61
C HIS A 41 12.04 11.57 2.66
N ALA A 42 12.83 10.84 3.45
CA ALA A 42 13.71 11.38 4.50
C ALA A 42 15.16 11.59 4.04
N ASN A 43 15.55 11.14 2.85
CA ASN A 43 16.95 11.04 2.39
C ASN A 43 17.85 10.22 3.35
N GLU A 44 17.28 9.24 4.04
CA GLU A 44 17.98 8.37 5.01
C GLU A 44 18.37 7.01 4.38
N GLY A 45 18.07 6.82 3.10
CA GLY A 45 18.10 5.52 2.43
C GLY A 45 16.77 4.77 2.62
N TYR A 46 16.64 3.61 1.95
CA TYR A 46 15.49 2.70 2.11
C TYR A 46 15.52 2.00 3.48
N THR A 47 15.32 2.77 4.54
CA THR A 47 15.48 2.30 5.93
C THR A 47 14.20 1.71 6.48
N THR A 48 13.03 2.01 5.88
CA THR A 48 11.75 1.49 6.33
C THR A 48 11.09 0.59 5.28
N PRO A 49 10.36 -0.47 5.69
CA PRO A 49 9.59 -1.29 4.76
C PRO A 49 8.60 -0.47 3.93
N THR A 50 8.06 0.61 4.50
CA THR A 50 7.17 1.54 3.80
C THR A 50 7.84 2.28 2.66
N ASP A 51 9.16 2.42 2.61
CA ASP A 51 9.84 3.06 1.46
C ASP A 51 9.81 2.18 0.20
N ILE A 52 9.43 0.91 0.34
CA ILE A 52 9.40 -0.08 -0.73
C ILE A 52 7.95 -0.51 -0.96
N HIS A 53 7.23 0.26 -1.80
CA HIS A 53 5.81 0.00 -2.05
C HIS A 53 5.38 0.25 -3.50
N ASP A 54 4.36 -0.46 -3.96
CA ASP A 54 3.61 -0.06 -5.17
C ASP A 54 2.59 1.04 -4.81
N ARG A 55 2.27 1.90 -5.79
CA ARG A 55 1.25 2.94 -5.67
C ARG A 55 0.02 2.55 -6.48
N VAL A 56 -1.13 2.46 -5.85
CA VAL A 56 -2.39 2.12 -6.52
C VAL A 56 -3.45 3.16 -6.19
N ALA A 57 -3.91 3.89 -7.20
CA ALA A 57 -5.06 4.77 -7.07
C ALA A 57 -6.33 4.03 -7.53
N THR A 58 -7.43 4.16 -6.79
CA THR A 58 -8.74 3.63 -7.23
C THR A 58 -9.35 4.46 -8.34
N ARG A 59 -9.05 5.76 -8.36
CA ARG A 59 -9.50 6.74 -9.35
C ARG A 59 -8.33 7.67 -9.70
N PRO A 60 -7.41 7.23 -10.57
CA PRO A 60 -6.20 7.99 -10.90
C PRO A 60 -6.51 9.35 -11.52
N GLU A 61 -7.70 9.56 -12.08
CA GLU A 61 -8.14 10.85 -12.62
C GLU A 61 -8.46 11.91 -11.55
N MET A 62 -8.68 11.50 -10.30
CA MET A 62 -9.07 12.42 -9.23
C MET A 62 -7.86 13.07 -8.57
N ARG A 63 -7.99 14.37 -8.28
CA ARG A 63 -6.91 15.19 -7.72
C ARG A 63 -6.65 14.90 -6.25
N GLU A 64 -7.69 14.81 -5.43
CA GLU A 64 -7.61 14.55 -4.00
C GLU A 64 -7.72 13.04 -3.74
N ARG A 65 -6.74 12.48 -3.03
CA ARG A 65 -6.72 11.06 -2.65
C ARG A 65 -6.40 10.88 -1.18
N ARG A 66 -7.14 10.03 -0.48
CA ARG A 66 -6.80 9.61 0.90
C ARG A 66 -5.78 8.47 0.86
N GLY A 67 -4.70 8.61 1.63
CA GLY A 67 -3.61 7.63 1.67
C GLY A 67 -3.84 6.49 2.67
N PHE A 68 -3.63 5.26 2.23
CA PHE A 68 -3.68 4.06 3.05
C PHE A 68 -2.45 3.17 2.80
N SER A 69 -1.92 2.58 3.85
CA SER A 69 -0.92 1.51 3.80
C SER A 69 -1.58 0.16 3.74
N VAL A 70 -1.10 -0.71 2.86
CA VAL A 70 -1.46 -2.13 2.81
C VAL A 70 -0.22 -2.93 3.15
N GLU A 71 -0.25 -3.61 4.29
CA GLU A 71 0.92 -4.25 4.89
C GLU A 71 0.63 -5.71 5.24
N PRO A 72 1.66 -6.56 5.37
CA PRO A 72 1.50 -7.88 5.97
C PRO A 72 0.89 -7.77 7.37
N SER A 73 -0.09 -8.61 7.68
CA SER A 73 -0.77 -8.62 8.99
C SER A 73 0.03 -9.39 10.06
N TYR A 74 1.33 -9.08 10.21
CA TYR A 74 2.21 -9.79 11.15
C TYR A 74 1.71 -9.75 12.59
N THR A 75 1.94 -10.84 13.31
CA THR A 75 1.51 -11.03 14.70
C THR A 75 2.66 -11.01 15.69
N GLY A 76 3.91 -11.05 15.21
CA GLY A 76 5.11 -11.18 16.05
C GLY A 76 5.48 -12.62 16.38
N ASP A 77 4.72 -13.61 15.90
CA ASP A 77 5.09 -15.02 15.99
C ASP A 77 5.85 -15.40 14.70
N PRO A 78 7.14 -15.82 14.78
CA PRO A 78 7.95 -16.08 13.60
C PRO A 78 7.38 -17.12 12.64
N ASN A 79 6.72 -18.17 13.16
CA ASN A 79 6.17 -19.25 12.35
C ASN A 79 4.89 -18.80 11.63
N VAL A 80 4.09 -17.99 12.31
CA VAL A 80 2.88 -17.36 11.76
C VAL A 80 3.26 -16.32 10.71
N ASP A 81 4.26 -15.49 11.01
CA ASP A 81 4.72 -14.40 10.16
C ASP A 81 5.42 -14.91 8.89
N ALA A 82 6.14 -16.03 8.95
CA ALA A 82 6.66 -16.70 7.76
C ALA A 82 5.55 -17.11 6.79
N LYS A 83 4.43 -17.66 7.31
CA LYS A 83 3.26 -18.03 6.49
C LYS A 83 2.57 -16.80 5.91
N ILE A 84 2.42 -15.74 6.71
CA ILE A 84 1.85 -14.46 6.24
C ILE A 84 2.72 -13.87 5.14
N LYS A 85 4.04 -13.80 5.35
CA LYS A 85 5.01 -13.30 4.37
C LYS A 85 4.90 -14.06 3.05
N SER A 86 4.95 -15.39 3.10
CA SER A 86 4.87 -16.22 1.88
C SER A 86 3.54 -16.00 1.14
N ALA A 87 2.42 -15.96 1.85
CA ALA A 87 1.11 -15.76 1.24
C ALA A 87 0.94 -14.33 0.67
N TYR A 88 1.48 -13.33 1.36
CA TYR A 88 1.47 -11.93 0.93
C TYR A 88 2.34 -11.74 -0.32
N LEU A 89 3.57 -12.25 -0.32
CA LEU A 89 4.48 -12.18 -1.48
C LEU A 89 3.88 -12.83 -2.73
N ALA A 90 3.16 -13.95 -2.58
CA ALA A 90 2.49 -14.62 -3.70
C ALA A 90 1.36 -13.80 -4.36
N LYS A 91 0.95 -12.68 -3.76
CA LYS A 91 -0.05 -11.75 -4.28
C LYS A 91 0.56 -10.46 -4.83
N LEU A 92 1.88 -10.30 -4.73
CA LEU A 92 2.59 -9.15 -5.29
C LEU A 92 3.14 -9.46 -6.70
N PRO A 93 3.30 -8.44 -7.56
CA PRO A 93 2.92 -7.03 -7.34
C PRO A 93 1.41 -6.80 -7.45
N ALA A 94 0.84 -5.96 -6.59
CA ALA A 94 -0.55 -5.52 -6.72
C ALA A 94 -0.59 -4.13 -7.38
N LYS A 95 -0.96 -4.08 -8.67
CA LYS A 95 -0.85 -2.88 -9.52
C LYS A 95 -2.20 -2.23 -9.87
N SER A 96 -3.29 -2.74 -9.31
CA SER A 96 -4.65 -2.25 -9.56
C SER A 96 -5.50 -2.34 -8.30
N ALA A 97 -6.56 -1.52 -8.22
CA ALA A 97 -7.49 -1.54 -7.09
C ALA A 97 -8.10 -2.94 -6.88
N THR A 98 -8.39 -3.66 -7.96
CA THR A 98 -8.88 -5.04 -7.91
C THR A 98 -7.87 -5.98 -7.25
N GLN A 99 -6.59 -5.89 -7.62
CA GLN A 99 -5.54 -6.70 -7.00
C GLN A 99 -5.32 -6.34 -5.53
N VAL A 100 -5.42 -5.06 -5.17
CA VAL A 100 -5.39 -4.62 -3.77
C VAL A 100 -6.57 -5.20 -2.98
N ASN A 101 -7.77 -5.16 -3.53
CA ASN A 101 -8.95 -5.75 -2.89
C ASN A 101 -8.81 -7.28 -2.73
N GLN A 102 -8.25 -7.97 -3.74
CA GLN A 102 -7.96 -9.40 -3.63
C GLN A 102 -6.92 -9.71 -2.56
N LEU A 103 -5.89 -8.87 -2.43
CA LEU A 103 -4.88 -8.97 -1.37
C LEU A 103 -5.51 -8.77 0.02
N LEU A 104 -6.33 -7.74 0.20
CA LEU A 104 -7.03 -7.45 1.46
C LEU A 104 -8.10 -8.49 1.81
N ALA A 105 -8.68 -9.17 0.81
CA ALA A 105 -9.63 -10.26 1.00
C ALA A 105 -8.96 -11.62 1.26
N ALA A 106 -7.66 -11.76 0.96
CA ALA A 106 -6.97 -13.02 1.12
C ALA A 106 -6.87 -13.41 2.60
N ARG A 107 -7.05 -14.72 2.86
CA ARG A 107 -7.03 -15.33 4.18
C ARG A 107 -6.08 -16.51 4.20
N ARG A 108 -5.52 -16.79 5.37
CA ARG A 108 -4.79 -18.03 5.65
C ARG A 108 -5.78 -19.18 5.88
N SER A 109 -5.27 -20.40 6.03
CA SER A 109 -6.08 -21.60 6.30
C SER A 109 -6.89 -21.52 7.60
N ASP A 110 -6.49 -20.70 8.56
CA ASP A 110 -7.22 -20.45 9.82
C ASP A 110 -8.23 -19.28 9.71
N GLY A 111 -8.49 -18.78 8.51
CA GLY A 111 -9.46 -17.70 8.26
C GLY A 111 -8.96 -16.29 8.61
N LYS A 112 -7.74 -16.13 9.12
CA LYS A 112 -7.16 -14.81 9.44
C LYS A 112 -6.62 -14.10 8.20
N ALA A 113 -6.67 -12.78 8.20
CA ALA A 113 -6.16 -11.96 7.10
C ALA A 113 -4.64 -12.08 6.94
N ILE A 114 -4.16 -12.02 5.70
CA ILE A 114 -2.72 -11.93 5.41
C ILE A 114 -2.24 -10.49 5.27
N ALA A 115 -3.16 -9.56 5.02
CA ALA A 115 -2.89 -8.14 4.85
C ALA A 115 -3.78 -7.32 5.79
N LYS A 116 -3.25 -6.20 6.28
CA LYS A 116 -3.97 -5.16 7.02
C LYS A 116 -3.93 -3.86 6.22
N VAL A 117 -4.91 -3.00 6.47
CA VAL A 117 -4.95 -1.64 5.93
C VAL A 117 -4.80 -0.63 7.07
N GLU A 118 -3.89 0.32 6.93
CA GLU A 118 -3.68 1.41 7.87
C GLU A 118 -3.97 2.74 7.19
N ASP A 119 -4.75 3.58 7.85
CA ASP A 119 -5.01 4.94 7.38
C ASP A 119 -3.80 5.80 7.74
N LEU A 120 -3.14 6.37 6.73
CA LEU A 120 -1.96 7.17 6.96
C LEU A 120 -2.30 8.56 7.50
N GLY A 121 -3.58 8.94 7.54
CA GLY A 121 -4.05 10.21 8.11
C GLY A 121 -3.76 11.42 7.23
N PHE A 122 -3.27 11.22 6.00
CA PHE A 122 -2.94 12.30 5.08
C PHE A 122 -3.58 12.13 3.70
N TYR A 123 -3.64 13.25 2.97
CA TYR A 123 -4.18 13.33 1.61
C TYR A 123 -3.06 13.63 0.63
N PHE A 124 -3.09 12.95 -0.51
CA PHE A 124 -2.26 13.28 -1.66
C PHE A 124 -3.05 14.17 -2.61
N PHE A 125 -2.42 15.25 -3.04
CA PHE A 125 -2.86 16.04 -4.18
C PHE A 125 -1.86 15.79 -5.31
N SER A 126 -2.27 15.14 -6.39
CA SER A 126 -1.45 15.10 -7.60
C SER A 126 -2.01 16.10 -8.59
N ASP A 127 -1.18 16.98 -9.13
CA ASP A 127 -1.56 17.71 -10.34
C ASP A 127 -1.77 16.69 -11.46
N ILE A 128 -2.91 16.79 -12.14
CA ILE A 128 -3.23 15.97 -13.31
C ILE A 128 -2.36 16.50 -14.45
N THR A 129 -1.06 16.26 -14.40
CA THR A 129 -0.24 16.37 -15.61
C THR A 129 -0.36 15.04 -16.31
N ARG A 130 -1.13 15.05 -17.41
CA ARG A 130 -1.28 13.94 -18.36
C ARG A 130 0.07 13.24 -18.55
N LEU A 131 0.07 11.91 -18.40
CA LEU A 131 1.10 11.05 -19.01
C LEU A 131 1.04 11.21 -20.53
#